data_AF-A0A8C3U413-F1
#
_entry.id   AF-A0A8C3U413-F1
#
_cell.length_a   1.000
_cell.length_b   1.000
_cell.length_c   1.000
_cell.angle_alpha   90.00
_cell.angle_beta   90.00
_cell.angle_gamma   90.00
#
_symmetry.space_group_name_H-M   'P 1'
#
loop_
_entity.id
_entity.type
_entity.pdbx_description
1 polymer ?
#
loop_
_entity_poly.entity_id
_entity_poly.type
_entity_poly.pdbx_seq_one_letter_code
_entity_poly.pdbx_strand_id
1 'polypeptide(L)'
;MSSRRAKEWKEKFPDSYCDAYISFCLPKLLNPLIRVHLISWNPLENFTELEEMPWFRAIEEFSDAENVSESKRDDDHDDEVLPRVIEKTILPKITAFVKSVWDPLSTSQTKNLVQLCNNIFVKQTLSKNESSRAREDLMNTVVLRMKKSVEEDVFIPLYPKSTVEDKSSLRSKFQERRFWSAVKLLSNVVLWDGIVQEDKVRDLGLSKLLNRYLLLNILNTPPGPDNIQKCKKVVACLPERWFQDLRGGSTLPELLNFSQHLLQCAHALHKDNHSDETKEILLLLVKIGALHIVEDFIEEHKLEHLKAMTGK
;
A
#
# COMPACT_ATOMS: atom_id res chain seq x y z
N MET A 1 23.43 -18.30 -22.72
CA MET A 1 23.67 -19.24 -23.84
C MET A 1 22.37 -19.76 -24.47
N SER A 2 21.28 -19.94 -23.72
CA SER A 2 20.05 -20.56 -24.24
C SER A 2 19.20 -19.66 -25.16
N SER A 3 19.08 -18.35 -24.87
CA SER A 3 18.25 -17.44 -25.68
C SER A 3 18.81 -17.19 -27.09
N ARG A 4 20.14 -17.05 -27.23
CA ARG A 4 20.79 -16.86 -28.55
C ARG A 4 20.58 -18.04 -29.50
N ARG A 5 20.66 -19.26 -29.00
CA ARG A 5 20.43 -20.47 -29.82
C ARG A 5 18.97 -20.61 -30.25
N ALA A 6 18.03 -20.26 -29.36
CA ALA A 6 16.62 -20.23 -29.72
C ALA A 6 16.35 -19.17 -30.81
N LYS A 7 16.97 -18.00 -30.70
CA LYS A 7 16.91 -16.96 -31.73
C LYS A 7 17.50 -17.42 -33.07
N GLU A 8 18.69 -18.01 -33.07
CA GLU A 8 19.30 -18.58 -34.28
C GLU A 8 18.45 -19.69 -34.92
N TRP A 9 17.75 -20.50 -34.12
CA TRP A 9 16.82 -21.51 -34.63
C TRP A 9 15.60 -20.86 -35.26
N LYS A 10 14.97 -19.89 -34.58
CA LYS A 10 13.84 -19.13 -35.12
C LYS A 10 14.18 -18.47 -36.47
N GLU A 11 15.35 -17.83 -36.57
CA GLU A 11 15.81 -17.18 -37.81
C GLU A 11 16.07 -18.16 -38.96
N LYS A 12 16.61 -19.36 -38.67
CA LYS A 12 16.99 -20.34 -39.70
C LYS A 12 15.88 -21.32 -40.08
N PHE A 13 15.03 -21.69 -39.13
CA PHE A 13 13.98 -22.71 -39.29
C PHE A 13 12.72 -22.32 -38.51
N PRO A 14 11.98 -21.29 -38.95
CA PRO A 14 10.83 -20.75 -38.21
C PRO A 14 9.67 -21.75 -38.09
N ASP A 15 9.41 -22.59 -39.11
CA ASP A 15 8.36 -23.62 -39.05
C ASP A 15 8.64 -24.62 -37.93
N SER A 16 9.87 -25.15 -37.88
CA SER A 16 10.30 -26.09 -36.85
C SER A 16 10.31 -25.47 -35.45
N TYR A 17 10.50 -24.15 -35.33
CA TYR A 17 10.45 -23.45 -34.05
C TYR A 17 9.02 -23.36 -33.52
N CYS A 18 8.07 -22.97 -34.38
CA CYS A 18 6.64 -22.90 -34.07
C CYS A 18 6.07 -24.30 -33.76
N ASP A 19 6.32 -25.29 -34.62
CA ASP A 19 5.82 -26.67 -34.46
C ASP A 19 6.32 -27.34 -33.17
N ALA A 20 7.50 -26.94 -32.68
CA ALA A 20 8.07 -27.43 -31.43
C ALA A 20 7.59 -26.66 -30.18
N TYR A 21 6.69 -25.67 -30.34
CA TYR A 21 6.15 -24.84 -29.27
C TYR A 21 7.25 -24.26 -28.37
N ILE A 22 8.34 -23.78 -28.97
CA ILE A 22 9.54 -23.36 -28.22
C ILE A 22 9.22 -22.21 -27.26
N SER A 23 8.39 -21.24 -27.65
CA SER A 23 7.91 -20.14 -26.80
C SER A 23 7.25 -20.65 -25.50
N PHE A 24 6.52 -21.75 -25.55
CA PHE A 24 5.92 -22.38 -24.37
C PHE A 24 6.93 -23.14 -23.50
N CYS A 25 8.00 -23.64 -24.10
CA CYS A 25 9.05 -24.40 -23.43
C CYS A 25 10.13 -23.50 -22.80
N LEU A 26 10.40 -22.34 -23.37
CA LEU A 26 11.44 -21.41 -22.92
C LEU A 26 11.34 -21.05 -21.44
N PRO A 27 10.18 -20.64 -20.88
CA PRO A 27 10.07 -20.37 -19.45
C PRO A 27 10.49 -21.56 -18.58
N LYS A 28 10.15 -22.81 -18.99
CA LYS A 28 10.52 -24.01 -18.22
C LYS A 28 12.03 -24.23 -18.16
N LEU A 29 12.74 -23.91 -19.26
CA LEU A 29 14.20 -24.03 -19.34
C LEU A 29 14.92 -22.88 -18.64
N LEU A 30 14.36 -21.67 -18.71
CA LEU A 30 14.96 -20.46 -18.13
C LEU A 30 14.77 -20.37 -16.61
N ASN A 31 13.62 -20.84 -16.09
CA ASN A 31 13.28 -20.73 -14.68
C ASN A 31 14.37 -21.24 -13.71
N PRO A 32 14.96 -22.45 -13.88
CA PRO A 32 16.04 -22.91 -13.01
C PRO A 32 17.28 -22.02 -13.05
N LEU A 33 17.67 -21.53 -14.23
CA LEU A 33 18.85 -20.66 -14.40
C LEU A 33 18.62 -19.30 -13.75
N ILE A 34 17.44 -18.72 -13.95
CA ILE A 34 17.05 -17.45 -13.34
C ILE A 34 17.02 -17.59 -11.81
N ARG A 35 16.50 -18.69 -11.27
CA ARG A 35 16.52 -18.94 -9.82
C ARG A 35 17.93 -18.91 -9.23
N VAL A 36 18.93 -19.47 -9.94
CA VAL A 36 20.33 -19.39 -9.52
C VAL A 36 20.82 -17.95 -9.47
N HIS A 37 20.51 -17.14 -10.49
CA HIS A 37 20.88 -15.73 -10.52
C HIS A 37 20.20 -14.92 -9.39
N LEU A 38 19.00 -15.33 -8.98
CA LEU A 38 18.23 -14.65 -7.94
C LEU A 38 18.60 -15.09 -6.51
N ILE A 39 19.57 -15.98 -6.30
CA ILE A 39 19.91 -16.47 -4.94
C ILE A 39 20.27 -15.31 -4.02
N SER A 40 21.12 -14.39 -4.48
CA SER A 40 21.56 -13.20 -3.72
C SER A 40 20.60 -12.02 -3.80
N TRP A 41 19.55 -12.11 -4.62
CA TRP A 41 18.59 -11.01 -4.78
C TRP A 41 17.62 -10.97 -3.60
N ASN A 42 17.63 -9.83 -2.91
CA ASN A 42 16.74 -9.50 -1.79
C ASN A 42 15.90 -8.26 -2.16
N PRO A 43 14.59 -8.41 -2.43
CA PRO A 43 13.72 -7.30 -2.82
C PRO A 43 13.44 -6.29 -1.69
N LEU A 44 13.86 -6.57 -0.44
CA LEU A 44 13.56 -5.74 0.72
C LEU A 44 14.61 -4.66 1.02
N GLU A 45 15.86 -4.85 0.60
CA GLU A 45 17.01 -4.03 1.06
C GLU A 45 17.84 -3.43 -0.08
N ASN A 46 18.27 -4.26 -1.03
CA ASN A 46 19.11 -3.85 -2.17
C ASN A 46 18.26 -3.92 -3.44
N PHE A 47 17.62 -2.80 -3.78
CA PHE A 47 16.71 -2.69 -4.91
C PHE A 47 17.50 -2.65 -6.23
N THR A 48 18.03 -3.81 -6.64
CA THR A 48 18.40 -4.01 -8.05
C THR A 48 17.10 -4.27 -8.80
N GLU A 49 16.80 -3.38 -9.75
CA GLU A 49 15.65 -3.50 -10.62
C GLU A 49 15.75 -4.76 -11.48
N LEU A 50 14.63 -5.41 -11.78
CA LEU A 50 14.63 -6.63 -12.59
C LEU A 50 15.19 -6.33 -13.99
N GLU A 51 14.89 -5.13 -14.49
CA GLU A 51 15.32 -4.51 -15.74
C GLU A 51 16.84 -4.40 -15.88
N GLU A 52 17.54 -4.31 -14.77
CA GLU A 52 19.00 -4.24 -14.75
C GLU A 52 19.65 -5.62 -14.86
N MET A 53 18.88 -6.68 -14.62
CA MET A 53 19.41 -8.03 -14.60
C MET A 53 19.66 -8.54 -16.02
N PRO A 54 20.83 -9.18 -16.29
CA PRO A 54 21.17 -9.66 -17.62
C PRO A 54 20.17 -10.65 -18.22
N TRP A 55 19.52 -11.45 -17.37
CA TRP A 55 18.52 -12.41 -17.83
C TRP A 55 17.23 -11.72 -18.29
N PHE A 56 16.86 -10.60 -17.69
CA PHE A 56 15.64 -9.86 -18.01
C PHE A 56 15.79 -9.19 -19.37
N ARG A 57 16.86 -8.42 -19.55
CA ARG A 57 17.22 -7.79 -20.84
C ARG A 57 17.33 -8.81 -21.96
N ALA A 58 17.93 -9.97 -21.70
CA ALA A 58 18.07 -11.01 -22.71
C ALA A 58 16.73 -11.63 -23.14
N ILE A 59 15.68 -11.57 -22.32
CA ILE A 59 14.32 -12.01 -22.69
C ILE A 59 13.56 -10.88 -23.38
N GLU A 60 13.70 -9.63 -22.90
CA GLU A 60 13.12 -8.45 -23.58
C GLU A 60 13.67 -8.32 -25.01
N GLU A 61 15.00 -8.34 -25.19
CA GLU A 61 15.65 -8.31 -26.51
C GLU A 61 15.23 -9.47 -27.42
N PHE A 62 14.88 -10.61 -26.84
CA PHE A 62 14.38 -11.77 -27.58
C PHE A 62 12.94 -11.55 -28.05
N SER A 63 12.10 -10.95 -27.20
CA SER A 63 10.69 -10.67 -27.47
C SER A 63 10.52 -9.47 -28.42
N ASP A 64 11.34 -8.43 -28.27
CA ASP A 64 11.29 -7.19 -29.08
C ASP A 64 11.83 -7.35 -30.50
N ALA A 65 12.62 -8.40 -30.75
CA ALA A 65 13.15 -8.70 -32.09
C ALA A 65 12.03 -8.93 -33.13
N GLU A 66 10.78 -9.11 -32.70
CA GLU A 66 9.60 -9.25 -33.56
C GLU A 66 9.09 -7.94 -34.17
N ASN A 67 9.36 -6.77 -33.57
CA ASN A 67 8.77 -5.51 -34.05
C ASN A 67 9.37 -5.01 -35.38
N VAL A 68 10.35 -5.73 -35.93
CA VAL A 68 11.09 -5.36 -37.15
C VAL A 68 10.72 -6.25 -38.36
N SER A 69 10.00 -7.36 -38.16
CA SER A 69 9.64 -8.30 -39.23
C SER A 69 8.12 -8.39 -39.44
N GLU A 70 7.64 -8.05 -40.64
CA GLU A 70 6.22 -7.97 -41.04
C GLU A 70 5.43 -9.30 -41.02
N SER A 71 5.98 -10.38 -40.48
CA SER A 71 5.39 -11.73 -40.47
C SER A 71 5.23 -12.28 -39.05
N LYS A 72 4.40 -11.65 -38.21
CA LYS A 72 3.90 -12.33 -37.01
C LYS A 72 2.98 -13.46 -37.45
N ARG A 73 3.38 -14.71 -37.17
CA ARG A 73 2.44 -15.85 -37.27
C ARG A 73 1.59 -15.86 -36.00
N ASP A 74 0.33 -16.26 -36.13
CA ASP A 74 -0.60 -16.31 -34.99
C ASP A 74 -0.15 -17.26 -33.86
N ASP A 75 0.75 -18.21 -34.13
CA ASP A 75 1.26 -19.20 -33.15
C ASP A 75 2.56 -18.78 -32.43
N ASP A 76 3.05 -17.56 -32.65
CA ASP A 76 4.26 -17.04 -32.01
C ASP A 76 3.92 -16.31 -30.70
N HIS A 77 4.25 -16.94 -29.57
CA HIS A 77 3.94 -16.46 -28.22
C HIS A 77 5.21 -16.09 -27.44
N ASP A 78 6.25 -15.60 -28.13
CA ASP A 78 7.52 -15.23 -27.51
C ASP A 78 7.37 -14.04 -26.54
N ASP A 79 6.43 -13.14 -26.81
CA ASP A 79 6.03 -12.03 -25.92
C ASP A 79 5.47 -12.51 -24.57
N GLU A 80 4.94 -13.73 -24.50
CA GLU A 80 4.49 -14.36 -23.26
C GLU A 80 5.61 -14.98 -22.41
N VAL A 81 6.83 -15.09 -22.94
CA VAL A 81 7.96 -15.73 -22.23
C VAL A 81 8.29 -14.95 -20.95
N LEU A 82 8.43 -13.62 -21.03
CA LEU A 82 8.74 -12.79 -19.87
C LEU A 82 7.62 -12.80 -18.82
N PRO A 83 6.33 -12.56 -19.16
CA PRO A 83 5.22 -12.73 -18.21
C PRO A 83 5.23 -14.07 -17.49
N ARG A 84 5.43 -15.18 -18.22
CA ARG A 84 5.45 -16.53 -17.64
C ARG A 84 6.63 -16.77 -16.71
N VAL A 85 7.79 -16.20 -17.01
CA VAL A 85 8.96 -16.23 -16.12
C VAL A 85 8.69 -15.44 -14.84
N ILE A 86 8.12 -14.24 -14.95
CA ILE A 86 7.74 -13.43 -13.79
C ILE A 86 6.77 -14.20 -12.90
N GLU A 87 5.71 -14.78 -13.47
CA GLU A 87 4.70 -15.52 -12.74
C GLU A 87 5.22 -16.79 -12.06
N LYS A 88 6.10 -17.55 -12.73
CA LYS A 88 6.55 -18.87 -12.23
C LYS A 88 7.84 -18.83 -11.42
N THR A 89 8.54 -17.70 -11.41
CA THR A 89 9.84 -17.57 -10.74
C THR A 89 9.95 -16.35 -9.84
N ILE A 90 9.52 -15.18 -10.31
CA ILE A 90 9.68 -13.92 -9.56
C ILE A 90 8.61 -13.78 -8.47
N LEU A 91 7.33 -13.86 -8.83
CA LEU A 91 6.23 -13.72 -7.87
C LEU A 91 6.29 -14.76 -6.72
N PRO A 92 6.62 -16.05 -6.95
CA PRO A 92 6.78 -17.02 -5.87
C PRO A 92 7.95 -16.67 -4.94
N LYS A 93 9.06 -16.14 -5.46
CA LYS A 93 10.19 -15.70 -4.63
C LYS A 93 9.79 -14.49 -3.78
N ILE A 94 9.14 -13.48 -4.36
CA ILE A 94 8.62 -12.33 -3.60
C ILE A 94 7.64 -12.79 -2.51
N THR A 95 6.74 -13.71 -2.84
CA THR A 95 5.78 -14.30 -1.89
C THR A 95 6.49 -14.95 -0.70
N ALA A 96 7.60 -15.65 -0.93
CA ALA A 96 8.41 -16.22 0.15
C ALA A 96 9.04 -15.13 1.04
N PHE A 97 9.51 -14.02 0.47
CA PHE A 97 9.99 -12.88 1.26
C PHE A 97 8.87 -12.24 2.08
N VAL A 98 7.70 -12.00 1.50
CA VAL A 98 6.53 -11.46 2.20
C VAL A 98 6.14 -12.36 3.38
N LYS A 99 6.15 -13.69 3.16
CA LYS A 99 5.75 -14.67 4.18
C LYS A 99 6.74 -14.77 5.33
N SER A 100 8.04 -14.73 5.06
CA SER A 100 9.07 -15.18 6.01
C SER A 100 10.05 -14.10 6.47
N VAL A 101 10.18 -12.99 5.74
CA VAL A 101 11.25 -12.01 5.96
C VAL A 101 10.72 -10.59 6.15
N TRP A 102 9.70 -10.20 5.38
CA TRP A 102 9.15 -8.85 5.45
C TRP A 102 8.60 -8.53 6.84
N ASP A 103 9.03 -7.38 7.36
CA ASP A 103 8.48 -6.74 8.53
C ASP A 103 7.51 -5.60 8.13
N PRO A 104 6.18 -5.75 8.35
CA PRO A 104 5.20 -4.70 8.11
C PRO A 104 5.45 -3.39 8.88
N LEU A 105 6.23 -3.40 9.97
CA LEU A 105 6.65 -2.18 10.68
C LEU A 105 7.84 -1.49 10.02
N SER A 106 8.52 -2.12 9.08
CA SER A 106 9.62 -1.52 8.32
C SER A 106 9.11 -0.74 7.12
N THR A 107 9.14 0.59 7.21
CA THR A 107 8.69 1.48 6.14
C THR A 107 9.56 1.38 4.89
N SER A 108 10.87 1.17 5.03
CA SER A 108 11.76 0.99 3.87
C SER A 108 11.44 -0.30 3.12
N GLN A 109 11.35 -1.43 3.84
CA GLN A 109 10.99 -2.72 3.22
C GLN A 109 9.60 -2.66 2.57
N THR A 110 8.63 -2.04 3.23
CA THR A 110 7.26 -1.90 2.70
C THR A 110 7.25 -1.07 1.41
N LYS A 111 7.94 0.07 1.39
CA LYS A 111 8.05 0.90 0.18
C LYS A 111 8.73 0.16 -0.96
N ASN A 112 9.82 -0.56 -0.69
CA ASN A 112 10.54 -1.35 -1.70
C ASN A 112 9.64 -2.44 -2.30
N LEU A 113 8.86 -3.14 -1.47
CA LEU A 113 7.91 -4.16 -1.94
C LEU A 113 6.76 -3.56 -2.77
N VAL A 114 6.17 -2.46 -2.30
CA VAL A 114 5.09 -1.76 -3.00
C VAL A 114 5.58 -1.27 -4.37
N GLN A 115 6.75 -0.65 -4.43
CA GLN A 115 7.37 -0.20 -5.68
C GLN A 115 7.67 -1.38 -6.63
N LEU A 116 8.25 -2.46 -6.12
CA LEU A 116 8.52 -3.66 -6.91
C LEU A 116 7.24 -4.25 -7.50
N CYS A 117 6.18 -4.38 -6.69
CA CYS A 117 4.90 -4.90 -7.14
C CYS A 117 4.26 -3.99 -8.20
N ASN A 118 4.28 -2.68 -8.00
CA ASN A 118 3.81 -1.71 -8.99
C ASN A 118 4.54 -1.86 -10.33
N ASN A 119 5.88 -1.89 -10.30
CA ASN A 119 6.70 -2.02 -11.51
C ASN A 119 6.36 -3.31 -12.28
N ILE A 120 6.21 -4.42 -11.57
CA ILE A 120 5.84 -5.72 -12.17
C ILE A 120 4.42 -5.67 -12.75
N PHE A 121 3.44 -5.15 -12.00
CA PHE A 121 2.03 -5.21 -12.39
C PHE A 121 1.66 -4.21 -13.48
N VAL A 122 2.28 -3.04 -13.52
CA VAL A 122 2.15 -2.10 -14.63
C VAL A 122 2.61 -2.77 -15.93
N LYS A 123 3.77 -3.43 -15.91
CA LYS A 123 4.29 -4.17 -17.08
C LYS A 123 3.40 -5.36 -17.47
N GLN A 124 2.90 -6.12 -16.50
CA GLN A 124 1.98 -7.23 -16.79
C GLN A 124 0.64 -6.79 -17.35
N THR A 125 0.13 -5.59 -17.00
CA THR A 125 -1.15 -5.08 -17.53
C THR A 125 -1.05 -4.66 -19.00
N LEU A 126 0.16 -4.35 -19.48
CA LEU A 126 0.42 -4.10 -20.91
C LEU A 126 0.42 -5.40 -21.74
N SER A 127 0.78 -6.52 -21.11
CA SER A 127 0.58 -7.86 -21.66
C SER A 127 -0.88 -8.26 -21.44
N LYS A 128 -1.59 -8.80 -22.42
CA LYS A 128 -3.05 -9.06 -22.35
C LYS A 128 -3.46 -10.18 -21.35
N ASN A 129 -2.65 -10.47 -20.34
CA ASN A 129 -2.92 -11.53 -19.38
C ASN A 129 -3.89 -11.07 -18.28
N GLU A 130 -4.99 -11.82 -18.15
CA GLU A 130 -5.86 -11.78 -16.98
C GLU A 130 -5.07 -12.01 -15.68
N SER A 131 -5.59 -11.52 -14.55
CA SER A 131 -4.92 -11.62 -13.25
C SER A 131 -4.50 -13.07 -12.94
N SER A 132 -3.19 -13.33 -12.90
CA SER A 132 -2.70 -14.68 -12.66
C SER A 132 -2.80 -15.12 -11.21
N ARG A 133 -2.98 -16.43 -10.99
CA ARG A 133 -3.05 -17.04 -9.65
C ARG A 133 -1.85 -16.66 -8.77
N ALA A 134 -0.65 -16.56 -9.34
CA ALA A 134 0.55 -16.17 -8.61
C ALA A 134 0.48 -14.73 -8.07
N ARG A 135 -0.16 -13.81 -8.80
CA ARG A 135 -0.42 -12.44 -8.34
C ARG A 135 -1.43 -12.45 -7.20
N GLU A 136 -2.52 -13.21 -7.33
CA GLU A 136 -3.53 -13.34 -6.28
C GLU A 136 -2.93 -13.93 -5.00
N ASP A 137 -2.14 -14.99 -5.11
CA ASP A 137 -1.44 -15.63 -3.99
C ASP A 137 -0.50 -14.65 -3.27
N LEU A 138 0.24 -13.83 -4.02
CA LEU A 138 1.11 -12.80 -3.45
C LEU A 138 0.28 -11.76 -2.68
N MET A 139 -0.79 -11.23 -3.28
CA MET A 139 -1.65 -10.22 -2.62
C MET A 139 -2.33 -10.77 -1.37
N ASN A 140 -2.82 -12.01 -1.42
CA ASN A 140 -3.40 -12.67 -0.26
C ASN A 140 -2.36 -12.89 0.84
N THR A 141 -1.11 -13.23 0.49
CA THR A 141 -0.01 -13.38 1.44
C THR A 141 0.36 -12.03 2.08
N VAL A 142 0.38 -10.94 1.32
CA VAL A 142 0.62 -9.58 1.83
C VAL A 142 -0.46 -9.19 2.85
N VAL A 143 -1.73 -9.38 2.51
CA VAL A 143 -2.87 -9.10 3.41
C VAL A 143 -2.78 -9.95 4.68
N LEU A 144 -2.49 -11.25 4.56
CA LEU A 144 -2.35 -12.14 5.71
C LEU A 144 -1.19 -11.72 6.61
N ARG A 145 -0.05 -11.31 6.04
CA ARG A 145 1.12 -10.85 6.80
C ARG A 145 0.83 -9.56 7.55
N MET A 146 0.18 -8.57 6.92
CA MET A 146 -0.25 -7.34 7.58
C MET A 146 -1.26 -7.61 8.69
N LYS A 147 -2.26 -8.46 8.41
CA LYS A 147 -3.25 -8.88 9.41
C LYS A 147 -2.58 -9.48 10.65
N LYS A 148 -1.64 -10.41 10.44
CA LYS A 148 -0.87 -11.03 11.52
C LYS A 148 -0.14 -9.99 12.37
N SER A 149 0.51 -9.01 11.74
CA SER A 149 1.19 -7.95 12.50
C SER A 149 0.23 -7.02 13.25
N VAL A 150 -0.96 -6.73 12.71
CA VAL A 150 -1.99 -5.98 13.45
C VAL A 150 -2.47 -6.77 14.66
N GLU A 151 -2.67 -8.08 14.52
CA GLU A 151 -3.21 -8.93 15.59
C GLU A 151 -2.18 -9.29 16.67
N GLU A 152 -0.93 -9.53 16.29
CA GLU A 152 0.11 -10.06 17.20
C GLU A 152 1.09 -8.99 17.70
N ASP A 153 1.40 -7.96 16.90
CA ASP A 153 2.48 -7.00 17.20
C ASP A 153 1.95 -5.66 17.78
N VAL A 154 0.65 -5.36 17.61
CA VAL A 154 0.07 -4.09 18.07
C VAL A 154 -0.47 -4.22 19.49
N PHE A 155 0.15 -3.45 20.40
CA PHE A 155 -0.31 -3.31 21.77
C PHE A 155 -0.04 -1.90 22.28
N ILE A 156 -1.10 -1.19 22.68
CA ILE A 156 -1.02 0.13 23.30
C ILE A 156 -1.60 0.00 24.71
N PRO A 157 -0.77 0.06 25.77
CA PRO A 157 -1.26 -0.06 27.13
C PRO A 157 -2.16 1.12 27.50
N LEU A 158 -3.19 0.87 28.31
CA LEU A 158 -4.02 1.91 28.89
C LEU A 158 -3.59 2.12 30.34
N TYR A 159 -3.47 3.38 30.73
CA TYR A 159 -3.10 3.77 32.08
C TYR A 159 -4.13 4.78 32.62
N PRO A 160 -4.36 4.82 33.95
CA PRO A 160 -5.20 5.84 34.56
C PRO A 160 -4.66 7.25 34.25
N LYS A 161 -5.54 8.23 34.08
CA LYS A 161 -5.18 9.61 33.71
C LYS A 161 -4.11 10.21 34.64
N SER A 162 -4.28 10.05 35.95
CA SER A 162 -3.32 10.47 36.99
C SER A 162 -1.90 9.93 36.82
N THR A 163 -1.74 8.82 36.08
CA THR A 163 -0.47 8.14 35.88
C THR A 163 0.25 8.59 34.61
N VAL A 164 -0.47 9.22 33.67
CA VAL A 164 0.05 9.66 32.36
C VAL A 164 0.12 11.17 32.25
N GLU A 165 -0.52 11.90 33.18
CA GLU A 165 -0.43 13.37 33.31
C GLU A 165 1.03 13.85 33.26
N ASP A 166 1.94 13.15 33.94
CA ASP A 166 3.37 13.37 33.76
C ASP A 166 3.85 12.74 32.44
N LYS A 167 3.99 13.57 31.41
CA LYS A 167 4.57 13.20 30.11
C LYS A 167 6.02 12.71 30.20
N SER A 168 6.74 13.03 31.28
CA SER A 168 8.11 12.58 31.49
C SER A 168 8.19 11.16 32.06
N SER A 169 7.08 10.64 32.58
CA SER A 169 6.98 9.30 33.17
C SER A 169 7.31 8.19 32.15
N LEU A 170 7.86 7.08 32.65
CA LEU A 170 8.18 5.92 31.82
C LEU A 170 6.93 5.30 31.18
N ARG A 171 5.79 5.36 31.88
CA ARG A 171 4.50 4.83 31.40
C ARG A 171 3.97 5.65 30.23
N SER A 172 3.99 6.99 30.35
CA SER A 172 3.61 7.89 29.26
C SER A 172 4.50 7.69 28.04
N LYS A 173 5.83 7.71 28.22
CA LYS A 173 6.79 7.46 27.13
C LYS A 173 6.60 6.11 26.44
N PHE A 174 6.31 5.05 27.20
CA PHE A 174 6.09 3.73 26.63
C PHE A 174 4.77 3.65 25.84
N GLN A 175 3.66 4.17 26.39
CA GLN A 175 2.39 4.26 25.67
C GLN A 175 2.54 5.04 24.37
N GLU A 176 3.23 6.19 24.42
CA GLU A 176 3.44 7.06 23.27
C GLU A 176 4.26 6.37 22.17
N ARG A 177 5.34 5.66 22.54
CA ARG A 177 6.11 4.85 21.58
C ARG A 177 5.24 3.78 20.91
N ARG A 178 4.38 3.12 21.68
CA ARG A 178 3.47 2.09 21.15
C ARG A 178 2.42 2.69 20.22
N PHE A 179 1.86 3.84 20.58
CA PHE A 179 0.95 4.59 19.73
C PHE A 179 1.60 4.95 18.39
N TRP A 180 2.79 5.57 18.42
CA TRP A 180 3.50 5.93 17.18
C TRP A 180 3.94 4.73 16.36
N SER A 181 4.27 3.60 16.99
CA SER A 181 4.53 2.35 16.28
C SER A 181 3.29 1.85 15.54
N ALA A 182 2.11 1.95 16.16
CA ALA A 182 0.85 1.57 15.52
C ALA A 182 0.45 2.54 14.39
N VAL A 183 0.68 3.86 14.56
CA VAL A 183 0.50 4.85 13.47
C VAL A 183 1.45 4.57 12.30
N LYS A 184 2.70 4.18 12.57
CA LYS A 184 3.65 3.78 11.53
C LYS A 184 3.14 2.55 10.77
N LEU A 185 2.62 1.55 11.48
CA LEU A 185 1.99 0.38 10.84
C LEU A 185 0.80 0.79 9.98
N LEU A 186 -0.05 1.71 10.46
CA LEU A 186 -1.18 2.24 9.67
C LEU A 186 -0.70 2.86 8.37
N SER A 187 0.30 3.75 8.45
CA SER A 187 0.91 4.35 7.26
C SER A 187 1.43 3.29 6.29
N ASN A 188 2.13 2.26 6.79
CA ASN A 188 2.65 1.17 5.96
C ASN A 188 1.55 0.29 5.33
N VAL A 189 0.46 0.02 6.05
CA VAL A 189 -0.70 -0.72 5.52
C VAL A 189 -1.33 0.05 4.35
N VAL A 190 -1.50 1.36 4.51
CA VAL A 190 -2.13 2.21 3.49
C VAL A 190 -1.26 2.36 2.24
N LEU A 191 0.06 2.17 2.30
CA LEU A 191 0.91 2.16 1.10
C LEU A 191 0.53 1.08 0.07
N TRP A 192 -0.21 0.06 0.48
CA TRP A 192 -0.71 -1.00 -0.42
C TRP A 192 -2.00 -0.63 -1.16
N ASP A 193 -2.60 0.52 -0.85
CA ASP A 193 -3.76 1.04 -1.55
C ASP A 193 -3.47 1.19 -3.05
N GLY A 194 -4.38 0.68 -3.90
CA GLY A 194 -4.21 0.66 -5.36
C GLY A 194 -3.43 -0.54 -5.91
N ILE A 195 -2.81 -1.36 -5.05
CA ILE A 195 -2.24 -2.66 -5.41
C ILE A 195 -3.14 -3.78 -4.86
N VAL A 196 -3.44 -3.71 -3.57
CA VAL A 196 -4.38 -4.58 -2.88
C VAL A 196 -5.79 -4.00 -3.03
N GLN A 197 -6.81 -4.87 -3.02
CA GLN A 197 -8.21 -4.45 -3.05
C GLN A 197 -8.50 -3.46 -1.90
N GLU A 198 -9.18 -2.36 -2.24
CA GLU A 198 -9.38 -1.22 -1.35
C GLU A 198 -10.12 -1.59 -0.06
N ASP A 199 -11.13 -2.46 -0.15
CA ASP A 199 -11.90 -2.98 0.99
C ASP A 199 -11.01 -3.68 2.02
N LYS A 200 -10.03 -4.48 1.56
CA LYS A 200 -9.07 -5.17 2.45
C LYS A 200 -8.13 -4.19 3.13
N VAL A 201 -7.66 -3.15 2.42
CA VAL A 201 -6.79 -2.12 2.99
C VAL A 201 -7.55 -1.27 4.01
N ARG A 202 -8.79 -0.88 3.69
CA ARG A 202 -9.68 -0.13 4.60
C ARG A 202 -10.03 -0.94 5.84
N ASP A 203 -10.40 -2.22 5.71
CA ASP A 203 -10.67 -3.10 6.85
C ASP A 203 -9.46 -3.24 7.77
N LEU A 204 -8.26 -3.47 7.22
CA LEU A 204 -7.04 -3.58 8.03
C LEU A 204 -6.65 -2.25 8.69
N GLY A 205 -6.63 -1.16 7.92
CA GLY A 205 -6.18 0.15 8.38
C GLY A 205 -7.19 0.84 9.30
N LEU A 206 -8.45 0.97 8.86
CA LEU A 206 -9.47 1.73 9.56
C LEU A 206 -10.16 0.89 10.64
N SER A 207 -10.69 -0.29 10.30
CA SER A 207 -11.44 -1.11 11.25
C SER A 207 -10.53 -1.79 12.28
N LYS A 208 -9.53 -2.54 11.81
CA LYS A 208 -8.71 -3.39 12.68
C LYS A 208 -7.56 -2.68 13.38
N LEU A 209 -7.08 -1.56 12.86
CA LEU A 209 -5.96 -0.83 13.45
C LEU A 209 -6.39 0.51 14.08
N LEU A 210 -7.00 1.42 13.31
CA LEU A 210 -7.45 2.71 13.83
C LEU A 210 -8.53 2.53 14.91
N ASN A 211 -9.67 1.94 14.57
CA ASN A 211 -10.80 1.84 15.50
C ASN A 211 -10.52 0.94 16.69
N ARG A 212 -9.81 -0.18 16.47
CA ARG A 212 -9.53 -1.15 17.53
C ARG A 212 -8.44 -0.73 18.51
N TYR A 213 -7.38 -0.05 18.04
CA TYR A 213 -6.20 0.23 18.87
C TYR A 213 -5.89 1.71 19.04
N LEU A 214 -5.89 2.50 17.95
CA LEU A 214 -5.45 3.90 18.00
C LEU A 214 -6.52 4.83 18.59
N LEU A 215 -7.78 4.63 18.21
CA LEU A 215 -8.87 5.55 18.53
C LEU A 215 -9.06 5.71 20.05
N LEU A 216 -8.96 4.62 20.81
CA LEU A 216 -9.10 4.68 22.26
C LEU A 216 -8.01 5.53 22.94
N ASN A 217 -6.78 5.52 22.42
CA ASN A 217 -5.72 6.39 22.93
C ASN A 217 -6.00 7.87 22.58
N ILE A 218 -6.49 8.14 21.36
CA ILE A 218 -6.84 9.47 20.90
C ILE A 218 -7.99 10.05 21.75
N LEU A 219 -9.06 9.28 21.97
CA LEU A 219 -10.22 9.67 22.79
C LEU A 219 -9.82 10.02 24.23
N ASN A 220 -8.80 9.35 24.77
CA ASN A 220 -8.31 9.59 26.13
C ASN A 220 -7.29 10.73 26.23
N THR A 221 -6.82 11.28 25.10
CA THR A 221 -5.90 12.42 25.07
C THR A 221 -6.72 13.71 25.08
N PRO A 222 -6.54 14.63 26.06
CA PRO A 222 -7.30 15.87 26.13
C PRO A 222 -7.18 16.73 24.86
N PRO A 223 -8.23 17.47 24.46
CA PRO A 223 -8.13 18.44 23.36
C PRO A 223 -6.98 19.42 23.59
N GLY A 224 -6.16 19.63 22.56
CA GLY A 224 -4.95 20.45 22.63
C GLY A 224 -3.88 19.98 21.64
N PRO A 225 -2.67 20.57 21.67
CA PRO A 225 -1.64 20.35 20.65
C PRO A 225 -1.25 18.87 20.46
N ASP A 226 -1.21 18.10 21.55
CA ASP A 226 -0.87 16.66 21.53
C ASP A 226 -1.94 15.83 20.80
N ASN A 227 -3.21 16.03 21.15
CA ASN A 227 -4.33 15.35 20.49
C ASN A 227 -4.41 15.72 19.01
N ILE A 228 -4.27 17.02 18.70
CA ILE A 228 -4.28 17.52 17.33
C ILE A 228 -3.15 16.89 16.52
N GLN A 229 -1.94 16.75 17.08
CA GLN A 229 -0.82 16.10 16.40
C GLN A 229 -1.12 14.62 16.09
N LYS A 230 -1.71 13.88 17.04
CA LYS A 230 -2.13 12.48 16.83
C LYS A 230 -3.16 12.39 15.71
N CYS A 231 -4.20 13.21 15.76
CA CYS A 231 -5.25 13.29 14.75
C CYS A 231 -4.68 13.65 13.36
N LYS A 232 -3.83 14.68 13.28
CA LYS A 232 -3.11 15.08 12.05
C LYS A 232 -2.36 13.91 11.43
N LYS A 233 -1.65 13.13 12.24
CA LYS A 233 -0.85 11.99 11.75
C LYS A 233 -1.71 10.85 11.25
N VAL A 234 -2.85 10.57 11.88
CA VAL A 234 -3.81 9.58 11.35
C VAL A 234 -4.36 10.05 10.01
N VAL A 235 -4.87 11.28 9.91
CA VAL A 235 -5.43 11.82 8.66
C VAL A 235 -4.38 11.86 7.55
N ALA A 236 -3.14 12.23 7.86
CA ALA A 236 -2.05 12.25 6.87
C ALA A 236 -1.66 10.88 6.32
N CYS A 237 -2.09 9.78 6.95
CA CYS A 237 -1.89 8.44 6.40
C CYS A 237 -2.91 8.10 5.32
N LEU A 238 -4.07 8.76 5.29
CA LEU A 238 -5.21 8.34 4.47
C LEU A 238 -5.10 8.87 3.04
N PRO A 239 -5.37 8.06 1.99
CA PRO A 239 -5.32 8.49 0.60
C PRO A 239 -6.49 9.42 0.28
N GLU A 240 -6.22 10.54 -0.39
CA GLU A 240 -7.26 11.52 -0.76
C GLU A 240 -8.34 10.90 -1.66
N ARG A 241 -7.97 9.94 -2.53
CA ARG A 241 -8.90 9.24 -3.42
C ARG A 241 -10.02 8.50 -2.69
N TRP A 242 -9.82 8.09 -1.44
CA TRP A 242 -10.86 7.42 -0.67
C TRP A 242 -12.08 8.31 -0.41
N PHE A 243 -11.92 9.63 -0.57
CA PHE A 243 -12.93 10.64 -0.27
C PHE A 243 -13.50 11.33 -1.52
N GLN A 244 -12.98 11.05 -2.72
CA GLN A 244 -13.36 11.77 -3.95
C GLN A 244 -14.79 11.47 -4.42
N ASP A 245 -15.26 10.23 -4.25
CA ASP A 245 -16.57 9.77 -4.75
C ASP A 245 -17.67 9.76 -3.67
N LEU A 246 -17.42 10.40 -2.52
CA LEU A 246 -18.39 10.43 -1.41
C LEU A 246 -19.58 11.33 -1.75
N ARG A 247 -20.76 10.72 -1.87
CA ARG A 247 -22.02 11.44 -2.10
C ARG A 247 -22.58 11.95 -0.77
N GLY A 248 -22.99 13.22 -0.74
CA GLY A 248 -23.74 13.80 0.37
C GLY A 248 -22.88 14.10 1.61
N GLY A 249 -21.69 14.68 1.42
CA GLY A 249 -20.90 15.36 2.47
C GLY A 249 -20.53 14.53 3.70
N SER A 250 -20.69 13.22 3.63
CA SER A 250 -20.51 12.28 4.73
C SER A 250 -19.23 11.47 4.51
N THR A 251 -18.44 11.29 5.58
CA THR A 251 -17.19 10.53 5.57
C THR A 251 -17.43 9.01 5.44
N LEU A 252 -16.34 8.23 5.39
CA LEU A 252 -16.39 6.77 5.40
C LEU A 252 -17.02 6.23 6.69
N PRO A 253 -17.81 5.13 6.64
CA PRO A 253 -18.45 4.54 7.83
C PRO A 253 -17.46 4.21 8.95
N GLU A 254 -16.26 3.74 8.60
CA GLU A 254 -15.21 3.39 9.55
C GLU A 254 -14.62 4.61 10.27
N LEU A 255 -14.81 5.83 9.74
CA LEU A 255 -14.29 7.06 10.32
C LEU A 255 -15.30 7.81 11.19
N LEU A 256 -16.55 7.34 11.31
CA LEU A 256 -17.62 8.05 12.03
C LEU A 256 -17.27 8.39 13.49
N ASN A 257 -16.71 7.43 14.24
CA ASN A 257 -16.30 7.68 15.63
C ASN A 257 -15.13 8.65 15.71
N PHE A 258 -14.22 8.61 14.73
CA PHE A 258 -13.09 9.52 14.66
C PHE A 258 -13.55 10.93 14.29
N SER A 259 -14.48 11.09 13.36
CA SER A 259 -15.06 12.40 13.03
C SER A 259 -15.86 12.99 14.19
N GLN A 260 -16.59 12.16 14.94
CA GLN A 260 -17.28 12.61 16.16
C GLN A 260 -16.29 13.10 17.23
N HIS A 261 -15.16 12.40 17.43
CA HIS A 261 -14.11 12.88 18.33
C HIS A 261 -13.52 14.22 17.89
N LEU A 262 -13.23 14.38 16.59
CA LEU A 262 -12.76 15.66 16.05
C LEU A 262 -13.77 16.78 16.30
N LEU A 263 -15.07 16.53 16.07
CA LEU A 263 -16.11 17.51 16.38
C LEU A 263 -16.13 17.90 17.86
N GLN A 264 -16.03 16.92 18.76
CA GLN A 264 -15.95 17.19 20.21
C GLN A 264 -14.73 18.04 20.57
N CYS A 265 -13.57 17.76 19.97
CA CYS A 265 -12.38 18.60 20.12
C CYS A 265 -12.62 20.03 19.62
N ALA A 266 -13.27 20.20 18.46
CA ALA A 266 -13.59 21.52 17.91
C ALA A 266 -14.47 22.33 18.88
N HIS A 267 -15.53 21.75 19.43
CA HIS A 267 -16.37 22.43 20.42
C HIS A 267 -15.60 22.82 21.69
N ALA A 268 -14.77 21.90 22.21
CA ALA A 268 -13.97 22.17 23.41
C ALA A 268 -12.98 23.33 23.18
N LEU A 269 -12.23 23.27 22.08
CA LEU A 269 -11.24 24.30 21.73
C LEU A 269 -11.89 25.65 21.43
N HIS A 270 -13.03 25.65 20.75
CA HIS A 270 -13.77 26.88 20.45
C HIS A 270 -14.26 27.55 21.73
N LYS A 271 -14.84 26.77 22.65
CA LYS A 271 -15.30 27.25 23.95
C LYS A 271 -14.18 27.88 24.78
N ASP A 272 -12.97 27.36 24.67
CA ASP A 272 -11.78 27.85 25.36
C ASP A 272 -11.06 28.98 24.60
N ASN A 273 -11.66 29.52 23.53
CA ASN A 273 -11.13 30.58 22.65
C ASN A 273 -9.82 30.21 21.90
N HIS A 274 -9.59 28.93 21.63
CA HIS A 274 -8.47 28.42 20.83
C HIS A 274 -8.84 28.37 19.33
N SER A 275 -8.96 29.55 18.71
CA SER A 275 -9.46 29.70 17.34
C SER A 275 -8.59 29.01 16.29
N ASP A 276 -7.26 29.09 16.42
CA ASP A 276 -6.34 28.49 15.44
C ASP A 276 -6.43 26.96 15.49
N GLU A 277 -6.39 26.38 16.69
CA GLU A 277 -6.55 24.94 16.91
C GLU A 277 -7.92 24.43 16.47
N THR A 278 -8.98 25.21 16.69
CA THR A 278 -10.33 24.90 16.20
C THR A 278 -10.32 24.79 14.68
N LYS A 279 -9.73 25.78 13.98
CA LYS A 279 -9.60 25.77 12.52
C LYS A 279 -8.79 24.58 12.03
N GLU A 280 -7.72 24.19 12.73
CA GLU A 280 -6.94 23.01 12.38
C GLU A 280 -7.77 21.72 12.45
N ILE A 281 -8.58 21.55 13.49
CA ILE A 281 -9.48 20.39 13.62
C ILE A 281 -10.55 20.38 12.52
N LEU A 282 -11.15 21.53 12.20
CA LEU A 282 -12.12 21.63 11.11
C LEU A 282 -11.47 21.27 9.75
N LEU A 283 -10.22 21.67 9.51
CA LEU A 283 -9.47 21.26 8.32
C LEU A 283 -9.24 19.74 8.27
N LEU A 284 -9.05 19.08 9.41
CA LEU A 284 -8.96 17.61 9.45
C LEU A 284 -10.28 16.94 9.08
N LEU A 285 -11.41 17.46 9.56
CA LEU A 285 -12.75 16.98 9.19
C LEU A 285 -13.01 17.13 7.69
N VAL A 286 -12.64 18.28 7.10
CA VAL A 286 -12.72 18.49 5.65
C VAL A 286 -11.89 17.46 4.89
N LYS A 287 -10.64 17.21 5.32
CA LYS A 287 -9.73 16.26 4.67
C LYS A 287 -10.24 14.82 4.65
N ILE A 288 -11.04 14.43 5.63
CA ILE A 288 -11.67 13.10 5.66
C ILE A 288 -13.08 13.09 5.05
N GLY A 289 -13.48 14.15 4.34
CA GLY A 289 -14.78 14.23 3.67
C GLY A 289 -15.98 14.41 4.60
N ALA A 290 -15.77 14.78 5.87
CA ALA A 290 -16.84 15.03 6.84
C ALA A 290 -17.40 16.45 6.71
N LEU A 291 -17.84 16.84 5.51
CA LEU A 291 -18.23 18.21 5.18
C LEU A 291 -19.48 18.67 5.94
N HIS A 292 -20.50 17.83 6.08
CA HIS A 292 -21.71 18.21 6.82
C HIS A 292 -21.43 18.54 8.29
N ILE A 293 -20.54 17.79 8.93
CA ILE A 293 -20.13 18.06 10.32
C ILE A 293 -19.49 19.46 10.43
N VAL A 294 -18.75 19.89 9.41
CA VAL A 294 -18.11 21.20 9.38
C VAL A 294 -19.12 22.31 9.08
N GLU A 295 -20.04 22.08 8.14
CA GLU A 295 -21.13 23.00 7.82
C GLU A 295 -22.01 23.27 9.05
N ASP A 296 -22.47 22.21 9.73
CA ASP A 296 -23.29 22.29 10.94
C ASP A 296 -22.58 23.08 12.06
N PHE A 297 -21.28 22.82 12.27
CA PHE A 297 -20.48 23.54 13.26
C PHE A 297 -20.36 25.05 12.92
N ILE A 298 -20.13 25.38 11.66
CA ILE A 298 -20.03 26.78 11.20
C ILE A 298 -21.34 27.52 11.41
N GLU A 299 -22.47 26.87 11.11
CA GLU A 299 -23.80 27.45 11.31
C GLU A 299 -24.13 27.65 12.79
N GLU A 300 -23.83 26.65 13.63
CA GLU A 300 -24.06 26.71 15.08
C GLU A 300 -23.30 27.88 15.74
N HIS A 301 -22.03 28.06 15.39
CA HIS A 301 -21.15 29.09 15.97
C HIS A 301 -21.11 30.40 15.16
N LYS A 302 -21.91 30.51 14.08
CA LYS A 302 -22.00 31.68 13.19
C LYS A 302 -20.64 32.11 12.61
N LEU A 303 -19.80 31.14 12.24
CA LEU A 303 -18.43 31.36 11.76
C LEU A 303 -18.37 31.50 10.23
N GLU A 304 -19.15 32.42 9.69
CA GLU A 304 -19.34 32.61 8.23
C GLU A 304 -18.03 32.76 7.43
N HIS A 305 -17.01 33.38 8.03
CA HIS A 305 -15.69 33.54 7.43
C HIS A 305 -14.95 32.22 7.14
N LEU A 306 -15.41 31.09 7.71
CA LEU A 306 -14.84 29.76 7.49
C LEU A 306 -15.59 28.94 6.43
N LYS A 307 -16.71 29.44 5.86
CA LYS A 307 -17.47 28.71 4.83
C LYS A 307 -16.64 28.34 3.60
N ALA A 308 -15.63 29.14 3.25
CA ALA A 308 -14.71 28.84 2.15
C ALA A 308 -13.95 27.51 2.33
N MET A 309 -13.89 26.94 3.54
CA MET A 309 -13.24 25.67 3.82
C MET A 309 -13.98 24.45 3.26
N THR A 310 -15.30 24.54 3.03
CA THR A 310 -16.10 23.43 2.53
C THR A 310 -16.27 23.44 1.00
N GLY A 311 -15.60 24.36 0.30
CA GLY A 311 -15.52 24.37 -1.17
C GLY A 311 -16.82 24.77 -1.88
N LYS A 312 -17.75 25.44 -1.20
CA LYS A 312 -18.85 26.20 -1.81
C LYS A 312 -18.47 27.66 -1.98
#